data_AF-A0AB37MY44-F1
#
_entry.id   AF-A0AB37MY44-F1
#
_cell.length_a   1.000
_cell.length_b   1.000
_cell.length_c   1.000
_cell.angle_alpha   90.00
_cell.angle_beta   90.00
_cell.angle_gamma   90.00
#
_symmetry.space_group_name_H-M   'P 1'
#
loop_
_entity.id
_entity.type
_entity.pdbx_description
1 polymer ?
#
loop_
_entity_poly.entity_id
_entity_poly.type
_entity_poly.pdbx_seq_one_letter_code
_entity_poly.pdbx_strand_id
1 'polypeptide(L)'
;MTDEEKKLLSTFEARLRHLIYLHDELKRENAELKQLLEAKEEEYGKVQAEYRELELNYTNLKTATTISLNGSDVKETKLRLSKLVREVDKCIALLNE
;
A
#
# COMPACT_ATOMS: atom_id res chain seq x y z
N MET A 1 21.78 60.03 -25.26
CA MET A 1 21.23 59.40 -24.04
C MET A 1 21.62 60.28 -22.87
N THR A 2 20.63 60.81 -22.15
CA THR A 2 20.85 61.67 -20.97
C THR A 2 21.38 60.83 -19.80
N ASP A 3 22.00 61.46 -18.82
CA ASP A 3 22.48 60.72 -17.63
C ASP A 3 21.33 60.17 -16.78
N GLU A 4 20.15 60.78 -16.84
CA GLU A 4 18.93 60.27 -16.22
C GLU A 4 18.46 58.98 -16.89
N GLU A 5 18.47 58.90 -18.22
CA GLU A 5 18.16 57.69 -18.98
C GLU A 5 19.12 56.54 -18.65
N LYS A 6 20.42 56.83 -18.53
CA LYS A 6 21.43 55.82 -18.13
C LYS A 6 21.18 55.28 -16.72
N LYS A 7 20.84 56.16 -15.76
CA LYS A 7 20.56 55.78 -14.37
C LYS A 7 19.28 54.94 -14.27
N LEU A 8 18.25 55.31 -15.02
CA LEU A 8 17.00 54.54 -15.10
C LEU A 8 17.26 53.15 -15.68
N LEU A 9 18.03 53.07 -16.78
CA LEU A 9 18.39 51.81 -17.41
C LEU A 9 19.19 50.88 -16.48
N SER A 10 20.19 51.42 -15.78
CA SER A 10 20.98 50.66 -14.80
C SER A 10 20.13 50.11 -13.65
N THR A 11 19.18 50.91 -13.14
CA THR A 11 18.25 50.47 -12.09
C THR A 11 17.33 49.37 -12.60
N PHE A 12 16.81 49.52 -13.82
CA PHE A 12 15.98 48.50 -14.45
C PHE A 12 16.73 47.19 -14.65
N GLU A 13 17.95 47.25 -15.18
CA GLU A 13 18.81 46.08 -15.39
C GLU A 13 19.09 45.34 -14.08
N ALA A 14 19.41 46.06 -13.00
CA ALA A 14 19.63 45.47 -11.69
C ALA A 14 18.36 44.75 -11.17
N ARG A 15 17.18 45.36 -11.32
CA ARG A 15 15.90 44.75 -10.93
C ARG A 15 15.56 43.54 -11.78
N LEU A 16 15.81 43.59 -13.08
CA LEU A 16 15.58 42.47 -13.99
C LEU A 16 16.48 41.28 -13.65
N ARG A 17 17.78 41.53 -13.39
CA ARG A 17 18.71 40.48 -12.94
C ARG A 17 18.26 39.84 -11.62
N HIS A 18 17.80 40.66 -10.68
CA HIS A 18 17.28 40.14 -9.40
C HIS A 18 16.01 39.30 -9.60
N LEU A 19 15.11 39.72 -10.47
CA LEU A 19 13.90 38.97 -10.81
C LEU A 19 14.23 37.61 -11.44
N ILE A 20 15.18 37.58 -12.38
CA ILE A 20 15.65 36.33 -13.02
C ILE A 20 16.26 35.40 -11.96
N TYR A 21 17.11 35.92 -11.08
CA TYR A 21 17.67 35.14 -9.99
C TYR A 21 16.59 34.50 -9.10
N LEU A 22 15.61 35.28 -8.66
CA LEU A 22 14.51 34.75 -7.83
C LEU A 22 13.67 33.72 -8.59
N HIS A 23 13.46 33.91 -9.89
CA HIS A 23 12.76 32.95 -10.72
C HIS A 23 13.50 31.61 -10.81
N ASP A 24 14.82 31.65 -11.01
CA ASP A 24 15.65 30.45 -11.09
C ASP A 24 15.72 29.72 -9.75
N GLU A 25 15.80 30.44 -8.63
CA GLU A 25 15.74 29.86 -7.29
C GLU A 25 14.39 29.17 -7.04
N LEU A 26 13.28 29.83 -7.34
CA LEU A 26 11.94 29.23 -7.21
C LEU A 26 11.77 27.99 -8.11
N LYS A 27 12.34 28.03 -9.32
CA LYS A 27 12.30 26.89 -10.24
C LYS A 27 13.11 25.71 -9.69
N ARG A 28 14.26 25.96 -9.07
CA ARG A 28 15.07 24.92 -8.42
C ARG A 28 14.32 24.33 -7.22
N GLU A 29 13.81 25.17 -6.32
CA GLU A 29 13.05 24.73 -5.15
C GLU A 29 11.81 23.91 -5.55
N ASN A 30 11.10 24.33 -6.59
CA ASN A 30 9.96 23.57 -7.11
C ASN A 30 10.35 22.18 -7.63
N ALA A 31 11.51 22.07 -8.29
CA ALA A 31 12.02 20.79 -8.78
C ALA A 31 12.42 19.87 -7.61
N GLU A 32 13.09 20.41 -6.59
CA GLU A 32 13.47 19.68 -5.38
C GLU A 32 12.24 19.18 -4.61
N LEU A 33 11.22 20.05 -4.44
CA LEU A 33 9.97 19.68 -3.77
C LEU A 33 9.20 18.59 -4.52
N LYS A 34 9.21 18.62 -5.86
CA LYS A 34 8.59 17.56 -6.67
C LYS A 34 9.30 16.22 -6.50
N GLN A 35 10.63 16.22 -6.48
CA GLN A 35 11.40 14.99 -6.23
C GLN A 35 11.15 14.44 -4.83
N LEU A 36 11.09 15.32 -3.81
CA LEU A 36 10.78 14.91 -2.45
C LEU A 36 9.36 14.33 -2.33
N LEU A 37 8.40 14.93 -3.02
CA LEU A 37 7.02 14.43 -3.07
C LEU A 37 6.95 13.03 -3.68
N GLU A 38 7.59 12.83 -4.84
CA GLU A 38 7.63 11.52 -5.52
C GLU A 38 8.26 10.44 -4.62
N ALA A 39 9.39 10.75 -3.96
CA ALA A 39 10.03 9.83 -3.03
C ALA A 39 9.12 9.48 -1.84
N LYS A 40 8.36 10.45 -1.32
CA LYS A 40 7.42 10.22 -0.22
C LYS A 40 6.19 9.42 -0.64
N GLU A 41 5.69 9.63 -1.85
CA GLU A 41 4.61 8.82 -2.42
C GLU A 41 5.04 7.36 -2.62
N GLU A 42 6.28 7.11 -3.07
CA GLU A 42 6.83 5.77 -3.18
C GLU A 42 6.98 5.07 -1.82
N GLU A 43 7.53 5.77 -0.82
CA GLU A 43 7.65 5.28 0.55
C GLU A 43 6.27 4.96 1.15
N TYR A 44 5.30 5.85 0.97
CA TYR A 44 3.93 5.64 1.42
C TYR A 44 3.30 4.41 0.74
N GLY A 45 3.51 4.23 -0.56
CA GLY A 45 3.04 3.06 -1.30
C GLY A 45 3.58 1.75 -0.73
N LYS A 46 4.87 1.70 -0.39
CA LYS A 46 5.51 0.53 0.25
C LYS A 46 4.90 0.22 1.61
N VAL A 47 4.82 1.23 2.48
CA VAL A 47 4.24 1.08 3.82
C VAL A 47 2.77 0.64 3.75
N GLN A 48 2.00 1.17 2.79
CA GLN A 48 0.60 0.76 2.60
C GLN A 48 0.47 -0.68 2.09
N ALA A 49 1.43 -1.17 1.28
CA ALA A 49 1.47 -2.57 0.86
C ALA A 49 1.79 -3.50 2.03
N GLU A 50 2.81 -3.18 2.82
CA GLU A 50 3.20 -3.92 4.04
C GLU A 50 2.06 -3.96 5.05
N TYR A 51 1.36 -2.84 5.26
CA TYR A 51 0.20 -2.78 6.15
C TYR A 51 -0.93 -3.73 5.69
N ARG A 52 -1.24 -3.75 4.39
CA ARG A 52 -2.25 -4.65 3.83
C ARG A 52 -1.86 -6.11 3.96
N GLU A 53 -0.58 -6.44 3.75
CA GLU A 53 -0.07 -7.79 3.96
C GLU A 53 -0.19 -8.21 5.43
N LEU A 54 0.16 -7.32 6.36
CA LEU A 54 0.04 -7.57 7.80
C LEU A 54 -1.42 -7.78 8.22
N GLU A 55 -2.34 -6.96 7.69
CA GLU A 55 -3.78 -7.11 7.94
C GLU A 55 -4.33 -8.46 7.44
N LEU A 56 -3.89 -8.90 6.26
CA LEU A 56 -4.21 -10.21 5.71
C LEU A 56 -3.67 -11.33 6.61
N ASN A 57 -2.40 -11.25 7.00
CA ASN A 57 -1.76 -12.24 7.86
C ASN A 57 -2.44 -12.33 9.23
N TYR A 58 -2.81 -11.19 9.81
CA TYR A 58 -3.56 -11.14 11.06
C TYR A 58 -4.94 -11.78 10.91
N THR A 59 -5.67 -11.48 9.83
CA THR A 59 -6.99 -12.08 9.55
C THR A 59 -6.89 -13.60 9.36
N ASN A 60 -5.88 -14.07 8.64
CA ASN A 60 -5.59 -15.49 8.45
C ASN A 60 -5.30 -16.17 9.80
N LEU A 61 -4.47 -15.55 10.65
CA LEU A 61 -4.14 -16.08 11.97
C LEU A 61 -5.38 -16.16 12.88
N LYS A 62 -6.23 -15.11 12.89
CA LYS A 62 -7.48 -15.10 13.64
C LYS A 62 -8.44 -16.20 13.18
N THR A 63 -8.53 -16.39 11.87
CA THR A 63 -9.35 -17.47 11.26
C THR A 63 -8.81 -18.85 11.65
N ALA A 64 -7.50 -19.08 11.52
CA ALA A 64 -6.85 -20.32 11.93
C ALA A 64 -7.05 -20.61 13.42
N THR A 65 -6.93 -19.60 14.27
CA THR A 65 -7.18 -19.71 15.71
C THR A 65 -8.63 -20.09 16.00
N THR A 66 -9.59 -19.48 15.31
CA THR A 66 -11.02 -19.79 15.47
C THR A 66 -11.32 -21.22 15.05
N ILE A 67 -10.77 -21.68 13.92
CA ILE A 67 -10.89 -23.07 13.47
C ILE A 67 -10.23 -24.03 14.47
N SER A 68 -9.06 -23.68 15.01
CA SER A 68 -8.36 -24.52 15.98
C SER A 68 -9.11 -24.63 17.31
N LEU A 69 -9.74 -23.55 17.77
CA LEU A 69 -10.59 -23.54 18.96
C LEU A 69 -11.86 -24.38 18.74
N ASN A 70 -12.41 -24.35 17.52
CA ASN A 70 -13.50 -25.24 17.08
C ASN A 70 -13.02 -26.66 16.70
N GLY A 71 -11.75 -27.00 16.98
CA GLY A 71 -11.16 -28.29 16.61
C GLY A 71 -11.84 -29.51 17.26
N SER A 72 -12.58 -29.32 18.36
CA SER A 72 -13.45 -30.37 18.93
C SER A 72 -14.60 -30.73 17.99
N ASP A 73 -15.25 -29.73 17.38
CA ASP A 73 -16.34 -29.92 16.42
C ASP A 73 -15.84 -30.56 15.12
N VAL A 74 -14.62 -30.23 14.67
CA VAL A 74 -14.02 -30.85 13.48
C VAL A 74 -13.72 -32.33 13.73
N LYS A 75 -13.19 -32.68 14.92
CA LYS A 75 -12.98 -34.08 15.31
C LYS A 75 -14.31 -34.85 15.38
N GLU A 76 -15.33 -34.26 15.99
CA GLU A 76 -16.66 -34.87 16.10
C GLU A 76 -17.31 -35.06 14.71
N THR A 77 -17.21 -34.06 13.84
CA THR A 77 -17.73 -34.11 12.47
C THR A 77 -17.01 -35.17 11.65
N LYS A 78 -15.68 -35.29 11.76
CA LYS A 78 -14.90 -36.36 11.10
C LYS A 78 -15.32 -37.75 11.59
N LEU A 79 -15.60 -37.90 12.88
CA LEU A 79 -16.05 -39.17 13.46
C LEU A 79 -17.44 -39.56 12.96
N ARG A 80 -18.39 -38.61 12.92
CA ARG A 80 -19.73 -38.82 12.35
C ARG A 80 -19.67 -39.20 10.87
N LEU A 81 -18.88 -38.48 10.08
CA LEU A 81 -18.70 -38.78 8.65
C LEU A 81 -18.11 -40.19 8.45
N SER A 82 -17.12 -40.57 9.27
CA SER A 82 -16.53 -41.91 9.20
C SER A 82 -17.51 -43.04 9.54
N LYS A 83 -18.48 -42.79 10.43
CA LYS A 83 -19.56 -43.75 10.72
C LYS A 83 -20.53 -43.88 9.54
N LEU A 84 -20.95 -42.75 8.98
CA LEU A 84 -21.83 -42.72 7.80
C LEU A 84 -21.24 -43.46 6.60
N VAL A 85 -19.95 -43.25 6.31
CA VAL A 85 -19.27 -43.96 5.21
C VAL A 85 -19.30 -45.48 5.43
N ARG A 86 -19.04 -45.96 6.65
CA ARG A 86 -19.11 -47.41 6.95
C ARG A 86 -20.52 -47.97 6.82
N GLU A 87 -21.54 -47.20 7.20
CA GLU A 87 -22.93 -47.62 7.04
C GLU A 87 -23.31 -47.71 5.55
N VAL A 88 -22.85 -46.75 4.73
CA VAL A 88 -23.01 -46.80 3.27
C VAL A 88 -22.28 -48.01 2.68
N ASP A 89 -21.03 -48.25 3.06
CA ASP A 89 -20.27 -49.43 2.59
C ASP A 89 -20.98 -50.74 2.98
N LYS A 90 -21.58 -50.79 4.18
CA LYS A 90 -22.34 -51.94 4.65
C LYS A 90 -23.63 -52.14 3.85
N CYS A 91 -24.35 -51.07 3.53
CA CYS A 91 -25.53 -51.12 2.66
C CYS A 91 -25.15 -51.53 1.23
N ILE A 92 -24.04 -51.05 0.68
CA ILE A 92 -23.52 -51.45 -0.64
C ILE A 92 -23.19 -52.94 -0.65
N ALA A 93 -22.54 -53.45 0.41
CA ALA A 93 -22.23 -54.87 0.53
C ALA A 93 -23.50 -55.75 0.56
N LEU A 94 -24.53 -55.31 1.30
CA LEU A 94 -25.84 -56.00 1.36
C LEU A 94 -26.65 -55.94 0.06
N LEU A 95 -26.38 -54.97 -0.83
CA LEU A 95 -27.00 -54.87 -2.15
C LEU A 95 -26.28 -55.69 -3.23
N ASN A 96 -25.05 -56.14 -2.94
CA ASN A 96 -24.25 -56.98 -3.83
C ASN A 96 -24.23 -58.46 -3.42
N GLU A 97 -25.03 -58.83 -2.40
CA GLU A 97 -25.49 -60.20 -2.11
C GLU A 97 -26.87 -60.43 -2.77
#